data_AF-A0A7C2QM31-F1
#
_entry.id   AF-A0A7C2QM31-F1
#
_cell.length_a   1.000
_cell.length_b   1.000
_cell.length_c   1.000
_cell.angle_alpha   90.00
_cell.angle_beta   90.00
_cell.angle_gamma   90.00
#
_symmetry.space_group_name_H-M   'P 1'
#
loop_
_entity.id
_entity.type
_entity.pdbx_description
1 polymer ?
#
loop_
_entity_poly.entity_id
_entity_poly.type
_entity_poly.pdbx_seq_one_letter_code
_entity_poly.pdbx_strand_id
1 'polypeptide(L)'
;MGGRTFVDFWIRPPDVAVAKEMCKRASELGYSALVIEAPKPILDELKGSVKEHGLELYSKAVISAKTRSDVLKMVTKLRHSYDVITVHCLTRDAAL
;
A
#
# COMPACT_ATOMS: atom_id res chain seq x y z
N MET A 1 4.86 -17.01 -20.25
CA MET A 1 5.00 -17.84 -19.03
C MET A 1 4.20 -17.19 -17.92
N GLY A 2 3.05 -17.73 -17.54
CA GLY A 2 2.26 -17.23 -16.40
C GLY A 2 2.81 -17.85 -15.11
N GLY A 3 3.85 -17.25 -14.54
CA GLY A 3 4.37 -17.62 -13.23
C GLY A 3 3.45 -17.15 -12.11
N ARG A 4 3.57 -17.74 -10.91
CA ARG A 4 2.90 -17.22 -9.71
C ARG A 4 3.46 -15.83 -9.39
N THR A 5 2.59 -14.83 -9.30
CA THR A 5 2.92 -13.50 -8.79
C THR A 5 2.86 -13.50 -7.27
N PHE A 6 3.98 -13.15 -6.63
CA PHE A 6 4.06 -12.99 -5.19
C PHE A 6 3.99 -11.51 -4.85
N VAL A 7 3.03 -11.14 -4.00
CA VAL A 7 2.79 -9.74 -3.62
C VAL A 7 2.93 -9.62 -2.11
N ASP A 8 3.77 -8.70 -1.64
CA ASP A 8 3.72 -8.28 -0.24
C ASP A 8 2.65 -7.20 -0.09
N PHE A 9 1.60 -7.52 0.67
CA PHE A 9 0.39 -6.71 0.76
C PHE A 9 0.48 -5.58 1.81
N TRP A 10 1.52 -5.57 2.66
CA TRP A 10 1.57 -4.56 3.72
C TRP A 10 2.98 -4.19 4.16
N ILE A 11 3.61 -3.33 3.36
CA ILE A 11 4.88 -2.69 3.68
C ILE A 11 4.63 -1.33 4.33
N ARG A 12 5.28 -1.09 5.47
CA ARG A 12 5.17 0.15 6.26
C ARG A 12 6.56 0.70 6.58
N PRO A 13 7.22 1.36 5.62
CA PRO A 13 8.56 1.86 5.83
C PRO A 13 8.52 3.11 6.72
N PRO A 14 9.47 3.27 7.66
CA PRO A 14 9.56 4.46 8.50
C PRO A 14 10.01 5.70 7.71
N ASP A 15 10.82 5.51 6.66
CA ASP A 15 11.34 6.55 5.79
C ASP A 15 11.67 6.00 4.39
N VAL A 16 12.04 6.90 3.48
CA VAL A 16 12.34 6.58 2.08
C VAL A 16 13.57 5.69 1.93
N ALA A 17 14.62 5.88 2.76
CA ALA A 17 15.84 5.11 2.66
C ALA A 17 15.58 3.64 3.02
N VAL A 18 14.84 3.41 4.10
CA VAL A 18 14.40 2.07 4.51
C VAL A 18 13.46 1.47 3.45
N ALA A 19 12.54 2.25 2.88
CA ALA A 19 11.67 1.76 1.81
C ALA A 19 12.45 1.25 0.58
N LYS A 20 13.52 1.96 0.16
CA LYS A 20 14.38 1.55 -0.96
C LYS A 20 15.08 0.22 -0.66
N GLU A 21 15.64 0.07 0.53
CA GLU A 21 16.26 -1.19 0.95
C GLU A 21 15.23 -2.33 1.00
N MET A 22 14.01 -2.08 1.52
CA MET A 22 12.93 -3.07 1.53
C MET A 22 12.54 -3.51 0.11
N CYS A 23 12.52 -2.59 -0.87
CA CYS A 23 12.24 -2.92 -2.27
C CYS A 23 13.30 -3.85 -2.85
N LYS A 24 14.58 -3.55 -2.61
CA LYS A 24 15.69 -4.41 -3.02
C LYS A 24 15.55 -5.82 -2.44
N ARG A 25 15.29 -5.92 -1.13
CA ARG A 25 15.10 -7.21 -0.45
C ARG A 25 13.89 -7.98 -0.96
N ALA A 26 12.78 -7.31 -1.24
CA ALA A 26 11.61 -7.95 -1.80
C ALA A 26 11.89 -8.57 -3.17
N SER A 27 12.62 -7.87 -4.04
CA SER A 27 13.05 -8.40 -5.34
C SER A 27 13.96 -9.61 -5.17
N GLU A 28 14.94 -9.56 -4.25
CA GLU A 28 15.82 -10.70 -3.91
C GLU A 28 15.04 -11.93 -3.41
N LEU A 29 13.91 -11.71 -2.72
CA LEU A 29 13.02 -12.77 -2.23
C LEU A 29 12.04 -13.31 -3.30
N GLY A 30 12.01 -12.73 -4.50
CA GLY A 30 11.16 -13.17 -5.60
C GLY A 30 9.73 -12.60 -5.58
N TYR A 31 9.49 -11.51 -4.85
CA TYR A 31 8.25 -10.75 -4.99
C TYR A 31 8.19 -10.08 -6.37
N SER A 32 6.98 -9.93 -6.90
CA SER A 32 6.70 -9.21 -8.15
C SER A 32 6.03 -7.86 -7.93
N ALA A 33 5.41 -7.64 -6.76
CA ALA A 33 4.78 -6.37 -6.43
C ALA A 33 4.76 -6.10 -4.93
N LEU A 34 4.66 -4.82 -4.59
CA LEU A 34 4.58 -4.32 -3.21
C LEU A 34 3.39 -3.38 -3.04
N VAL A 35 2.68 -3.56 -1.94
CA VAL A 35 1.64 -2.64 -1.48
C VAL A 35 2.18 -1.84 -0.29
N ILE A 36 2.45 -0.56 -0.51
CA ILE A 36 3.14 0.30 0.46
C ILE A 36 2.16 1.29 1.09
N GLU A 37 2.08 1.26 2.41
CA GLU A 37 1.40 2.29 3.20
C GLU A 37 2.36 3.46 3.47
N ALA A 38 2.16 4.56 2.75
CA ALA A 38 2.90 5.79 2.96
C ALA A 38 2.12 7.02 2.42
N PRO A 39 2.47 8.24 2.85
CA PRO A 39 2.00 9.46 2.21
C PRO A 39 2.37 9.52 0.71
N LYS A 40 1.51 10.12 -0.11
CA LYS A 40 1.74 10.26 -1.57
C LYS A 40 3.13 10.78 -1.97
N PRO A 41 3.68 11.86 -1.35
CA PRO A 41 4.99 12.36 -1.72
C PRO A 41 6.11 11.31 -1.59
N ILE A 42 6.03 10.46 -0.57
CA ILE A 42 6.97 9.35 -0.37
C ILE A 42 6.77 8.28 -1.46
N LEU A 43 5.52 7.92 -1.76
CA LEU A 43 5.21 6.94 -2.80
C LEU A 43 5.69 7.38 -4.18
N ASP A 44 5.54 8.67 -4.51
CA ASP A 44 5.99 9.23 -5.78
C ASP A 44 7.52 9.20 -5.90
N GLU A 45 8.26 9.41 -4.81
CA GLU A 45 9.72 9.25 -4.78
C GLU A 45 10.15 7.78 -4.96
N LEU A 46 9.38 6.84 -4.43
CA LEU A 46 9.71 5.41 -4.47
C LEU A 46 9.44 4.74 -5.82
N LYS A 47 8.52 5.28 -6.64
CA LYS A 47 8.16 4.70 -7.95
C LYS A 47 9.37 4.40 -8.83
N GLY A 48 10.38 5.27 -8.82
CA GLY A 48 11.62 5.06 -9.58
C GLY A 48 12.38 3.83 -9.09
N SER A 49 12.71 3.79 -7.80
CA SER A 49 13.48 2.69 -7.20
C SER A 49 12.77 1.34 -7.27
N VAL A 50 11.44 1.30 -7.12
CA VAL A 50 10.70 0.03 -7.21
C VAL A 50 10.77 -0.55 -8.62
N LYS A 51 10.64 0.32 -9.63
CA LYS A 51 10.75 -0.07 -11.04
C LYS A 51 12.15 -0.54 -11.42
N GLU A 52 13.20 0.07 -10.87
CA GLU A 52 14.60 -0.37 -11.04
C GLU A 52 14.82 -1.82 -10.58
N HIS A 53 14.06 -2.28 -9.58
CA HIS A 53 14.13 -3.65 -9.08
C HIS A 53 13.14 -4.62 -9.74
N GLY A 54 12.47 -4.19 -10.83
CA GLY A 54 11.51 -5.02 -11.56
C GLY A 54 10.22 -5.33 -10.78
N LEU A 55 9.91 -4.50 -9.76
CA LEU A 55 8.72 -4.63 -8.93
C LEU A 55 7.63 -3.66 -9.39
N GLU A 56 6.37 -4.04 -9.19
CA GLU A 56 5.23 -3.11 -9.25
C GLU A 56 4.96 -2.48 -7.88
N LEU A 57 4.56 -1.20 -7.86
CA LEU A 57 4.19 -0.48 -6.64
C LEU A 57 2.70 -0.17 -6.66
N TYR A 58 2.01 -0.54 -5.59
CA TYR A 58 0.64 -0.16 -5.29
C TYR A 58 0.60 0.70 -4.03
N SER A 59 -0.07 1.84 -4.13
CA SER A 59 -0.25 2.79 -3.03
C SER A 59 -1.37 2.35 -2.09
N LYS A 60 -1.09 2.35 -0.79
CA LYS A 60 -2.07 1.98 0.24
C LYS A 60 -2.31 3.10 1.25
N ALA A 61 -3.58 3.32 1.55
CA ALA A 61 -4.01 4.09 2.70
C ALA A 61 -4.69 3.19 3.73
N VAL A 62 -4.33 3.36 5.00
CA VAL A 62 -5.03 2.72 6.12
C VAL A 62 -5.82 3.77 6.87
N ILE A 63 -7.11 3.53 7.05
CA ILE A 63 -8.02 4.42 7.80
C ILE A 63 -8.69 3.63 8.92
N SER A 64 -9.06 4.31 10.00
CA SER A 64 -9.89 3.74 11.05
C SER A 64 -11.29 4.36 11.01
N ALA A 65 -12.31 3.56 11.24
CA ALA A 65 -13.71 3.99 11.20
C ALA A 65 -14.51 3.42 12.36
N LYS A 66 -15.43 4.22 12.92
CA LYS A 66 -16.35 3.80 13.99
C LYS A 66 -17.77 3.60 13.51
N THR A 67 -18.13 4.18 12.37
CA THR A 67 -19.46 4.05 11.76
C THR A 67 -19.36 3.77 10.27
N ARG A 68 -20.43 3.24 9.68
CA ARG A 68 -20.54 3.07 8.22
C ARG A 68 -20.37 4.39 7.46
N SER A 69 -20.89 5.48 8.01
CA SER A 69 -20.76 6.83 7.44
C SER A 69 -19.31 7.30 7.39
N ASP A 70 -18.50 6.98 8.41
CA ASP A 70 -17.07 7.29 8.42
C ASP A 70 -16.34 6.56 7.29
N VAL A 71 -16.64 5.28 7.09
CA VAL A 71 -16.06 4.46 6.01
C VAL A 71 -16.34 5.11 4.66
N LEU A 72 -17.63 5.38 4.36
CA LEU A 72 -18.03 5.94 3.06
C LEU A 72 -17.40 7.30 2.80
N LYS A 73 -17.36 8.16 3.82
CA LYS A 73 -16.75 9.50 3.72
C LYS A 73 -15.26 9.42 3.40
N MET A 74 -14.53 8.58 4.12
CA MET A 74 -13.08 8.44 3.95
C MET A 74 -12.71 7.74 2.65
N VAL A 75 -13.42 6.67 2.27
CA VAL A 75 -13.24 5.98 0.99
C VAL A 75 -13.49 6.93 -0.18
N THR A 76 -14.58 7.71 -0.14
CA THR A 76 -14.89 8.69 -1.20
C THR A 76 -13.77 9.71 -1.39
N LYS A 77 -13.12 10.14 -0.29
CA LYS A 77 -12.01 11.08 -0.34
C LYS A 77 -10.73 10.46 -0.92
N LEU A 78 -10.47 9.18 -0.65
CA LEU A 78 -9.17 8.55 -0.91
C LEU A 78 -9.14 7.67 -2.17
N ARG A 79 -10.30 7.19 -2.66
CA ARG A 79 -10.39 6.17 -3.74
C ARG A 79 -9.74 6.56 -5.07
N HIS A 80 -9.54 7.85 -5.32
CA HIS A 80 -8.88 8.34 -6.53
C HIS A 80 -7.40 8.65 -6.32
N SER A 81 -6.91 8.52 -5.08
CA SER A 81 -5.53 8.82 -4.71
C SER A 81 -4.71 7.60 -4.35
N TYR A 82 -5.36 6.51 -3.97
CA TYR A 82 -4.69 5.28 -3.54
C TYR A 82 -5.27 4.09 -4.29
N ASP A 83 -4.41 3.14 -4.63
CA ASP A 83 -4.80 1.89 -5.29
C ASP A 83 -5.53 0.96 -4.33
N VAL A 84 -5.11 0.97 -3.05
CA VAL A 84 -5.68 0.14 -1.98
C VAL A 84 -6.09 1.03 -0.81
N ILE A 85 -7.30 0.79 -0.31
CA ILE A 85 -7.76 1.37 0.96
C ILE A 85 -8.06 0.22 1.91
N THR A 86 -7.35 0.16 3.03
CA THR A 86 -7.65 -0.75 4.14
C THR A 86 -8.39 0.02 5.22
N VAL A 87 -9.52 -0.55 5.66
CA VAL A 87 -10.38 0.05 6.68
C VAL A 87 -10.27 -0.81 7.94
N HIS A 88 -9.76 -0.21 9.01
CA HIS A 88 -9.79 -0.78 10.34
C HIS A 88 -11.10 -0.38 11.02
N CYS A 89 -12.08 -1.29 10.99
CA CYS A 89 -13.38 -1.09 11.59
C CYS A 89 -13.26 -1.28 13.12
N LEU A 90 -13.44 -0.19 13.86
CA LEU A 90 -13.34 -0.18 15.33
C LEU A 90 -14.63 -0.67 16.01
N THR A 91 -15.71 -0.83 15.23
CA THR A 91 -17.02 -1.28 15.71
C THR A 91 -17.65 -2.20 14.67
N ARG A 92 -18.67 -2.95 15.09
CA ARG A 92 -19.51 -3.74 14.18
C ARG A 92 -20.29 -2.88 13.20
N ASP A 93 -20.72 -1.67 13.60
CA ASP A 93 -21.41 -0.72 12.71
C ASP A 93 -20.51 -0.24 11.56
N ALA A 94 -19.20 -0.10 11.79
CA ALA A 94 -18.26 0.20 10.72
C ALA A 94 -18.01 -0.99 9.77
N ALA A 95 -18.27 -2.23 10.19
CA ALA A 95 -17.96 -3.44 9.44
C ALA A 95 -19.13 -3.99 8.60
N LEU A 96 -20.35 -3.50 8.84
CA LEU A 96 -21.60 -3.96 8.21
C LEU A 96 -22.23 -2.85 7.34
#